data_AF-A0A016X3N1-F1
#
_entry.id   AF-A0A016X3N1-F1
#
_cell.length_a   1.000
_cell.length_b   1.000
_cell.length_c   1.000
_cell.angle_alpha   90.00
_cell.angle_beta   90.00
_cell.angle_gamma   90.00
#
_symmetry.space_group_name_H-M   'P 1'
#
loop_
_entity.id
_entity.type
_entity.pdbx_description
1 polymer ?
#
loop_
_entity_poly.entity_id
_entity_poly.type
_entity_poly.pdbx_seq_one_letter_code
_entity_poly.pdbx_strand_id
1 'polypeptide(L)'
;MLMLPLREPEDRYCWVQFAAVVDLWLTCGAHVLVVNGPRSNEVNSWDRMNEKARQHLRSYFDTHPDLLLQLRDLVPTEPGVTKSGMACSRIGVVEDPRRWWQWAQVTEFYRYLRSQLSSLVTQEEVRVPKSV
;
A
#
# COMPACT_ATOMS: atom_id res chain seq x y z
N MET A 1 -5.57 6.29 3.73
CA MET A 1 -4.47 5.33 3.46
C MET A 1 -4.83 4.56 2.22
N LEU A 2 -3.93 4.52 1.23
CA LEU A 2 -4.07 3.68 0.03
C LEU A 2 -3.18 2.45 0.19
N MET A 3 -3.78 1.28 0.05
CA MET A 3 -3.04 0.02 0.01
C MET A 3 -2.97 -0.48 -1.42
N LEU A 4 -1.77 -0.69 -1.90
CA LEU A 4 -1.55 -1.19 -3.24
C LEU A 4 -1.93 -2.68 -3.37
N PRO A 5 -2.46 -3.11 -4.54
CA PRO A 5 -2.87 -4.49 -4.75
C PRO A 5 -1.68 -5.46 -4.74
N LEU A 6 -1.98 -6.76 -4.59
CA LEU A 6 -0.96 -7.81 -4.61
C LEU A 6 -0.28 -7.99 -5.98
N ARG A 7 -0.94 -7.56 -7.06
CA ARG A 7 -0.47 -7.71 -8.44
C ARG A 7 -0.82 -6.47 -9.25
N GLU A 8 -0.10 -6.28 -10.34
CA GLU A 8 -0.45 -5.29 -11.34
C GLU A 8 -1.87 -5.54 -11.86
N PRO A 9 -2.78 -4.56 -11.79
CA PRO A 9 -4.13 -4.72 -12.34
C PRO A 9 -4.07 -4.93 -13.85
N GLU A 10 -4.94 -5.81 -14.37
CA GLU A 10 -5.07 -6.05 -15.81
C GLU A 10 -5.63 -4.82 -16.56
N ASP A 11 -6.50 -4.07 -15.89
CA ASP A 11 -7.07 -2.84 -16.42
C ASP A 11 -6.04 -1.70 -16.41
N ARG A 12 -5.69 -1.20 -17.59
CA ARG A 12 -4.75 -0.07 -17.74
C ARG A 12 -5.33 1.26 -17.23
N TYR A 13 -6.65 1.41 -17.21
CA TYR A 13 -7.32 2.63 -16.75
C TYR A 13 -7.31 2.75 -15.22
N CYS A 14 -6.95 1.70 -14.47
CA CYS A 14 -6.87 1.74 -13.01
C CYS A 14 -5.91 2.84 -12.51
N TRP A 15 -4.87 3.17 -13.26
CA TRP A 15 -3.89 4.19 -12.88
C TRP A 15 -4.45 5.61 -12.98
N VAL A 16 -5.38 5.84 -13.92
CA VAL A 16 -6.12 7.11 -14.02
C VAL A 16 -7.01 7.27 -12.80
N GLN A 17 -7.72 6.22 -12.41
CA GLN A 17 -8.56 6.22 -11.21
C GLN A 17 -7.73 6.40 -9.94
N PHE A 18 -6.58 5.73 -9.85
CA PHE A 18 -5.63 5.89 -8.76
C PHE A 18 -5.16 7.34 -8.62
N ALA A 19 -4.70 7.97 -9.70
CA ALA A 19 -4.27 9.36 -9.68
C ALA A 19 -5.43 10.31 -9.33
N ALA A 20 -6.64 10.07 -9.86
CA ALA A 20 -7.81 10.89 -9.58
C ALA A 20 -8.26 10.82 -8.10
N VAL A 21 -8.18 9.64 -7.47
CA VAL A 21 -8.47 9.50 -6.03
C VAL A 21 -7.43 10.21 -5.18
N VAL A 22 -6.15 10.11 -5.55
CA VAL A 22 -5.06 10.82 -4.88
C VAL A 22 -5.27 12.33 -4.96
N ASP A 23 -5.55 12.85 -6.16
CA ASP A 23 -5.86 14.26 -6.41
C ASP A 23 -7.03 14.73 -5.54
N LEU A 24 -8.17 14.03 -5.59
CA LEU A 24 -9.35 14.35 -4.80
C LEU A 24 -9.04 14.44 -3.30
N TRP A 25 -8.29 13.48 -2.75
CA TRP A 25 -7.98 13.47 -1.33
C TRP A 25 -7.04 14.59 -0.93
N LEU A 26 -5.99 14.83 -1.72
CA LEU A 26 -5.00 15.89 -1.44
C LEU A 26 -5.61 17.28 -1.59
N THR A 27 -6.43 17.51 -2.62
CA THR A 27 -7.15 18.78 -2.81
C THR A 27 -8.16 19.05 -1.71
N CYS A 28 -8.73 18.00 -1.10
CA CYS A 28 -9.54 18.12 0.12
C CYS A 28 -8.70 18.34 1.40
N GLY A 29 -7.36 18.44 1.30
CA GLY A 29 -6.45 18.68 2.42
C GLY A 29 -6.10 17.43 3.24
N ALA A 30 -6.35 16.22 2.71
CA ALA A 30 -6.02 14.99 3.41
C ALA A 30 -4.55 14.59 3.22
N HIS A 31 -3.94 14.06 4.28
CA HIS A 31 -2.65 13.38 4.15
C HIS A 31 -2.84 11.98 3.56
N VAL A 32 -2.14 11.69 2.46
CA VAL A 32 -2.22 10.40 1.77
C VAL A 32 -1.00 9.55 2.12
N LEU A 33 -1.25 8.48 2.88
CA LEU A 33 -0.28 7.42 3.14
C LEU A 33 -0.44 6.34 2.06
N VAL A 34 0.60 6.10 1.26
CA VAL A 34 0.61 5.03 0.26
C VAL A 34 1.47 3.90 0.83
N VAL A 35 0.82 2.78 1.13
CA VAL A 35 1.46 1.59 1.66
C VAL A 35 1.34 0.48 0.65
N ASN A 36 2.36 -0.36 0.60
CA ASN A 36 2.32 -1.52 -0.24
C ASN A 36 1.48 -2.63 0.39
N GLY A 37 0.79 -3.39 -0.46
CA GLY A 37 0.19 -4.64 -0.05
C GLY A 37 1.24 -5.70 0.27
N PRO A 38 0.83 -6.87 0.76
CA PRO A 38 1.73 -8.00 0.99
C PRO A 38 2.43 -8.45 -0.27
N ARG A 39 3.49 -9.22 -0.11
CA ARG A 39 4.24 -9.75 -1.24
C ARG A 39 3.41 -10.82 -1.96
N SER A 40 3.31 -10.73 -3.30
CA SER A 40 2.73 -11.81 -4.12
C SER A 40 3.78 -12.83 -4.55
N ASN A 41 3.35 -14.05 -4.85
CA ASN A 41 4.18 -15.07 -5.50
C ASN A 41 4.64 -14.66 -6.91
N GLU A 42 3.92 -13.76 -7.57
CA GLU A 42 4.35 -13.12 -8.80
C GLU A 42 5.18 -11.87 -8.50
N VAL A 43 6.41 -12.09 -8.00
CA VAL A 43 7.32 -11.02 -7.53
C VAL A 43 7.51 -9.93 -8.59
N ASN A 44 7.69 -10.31 -9.86
CA ASN A 44 7.88 -9.33 -10.94
C ASN A 44 6.64 -8.44 -11.16
N SER A 45 5.44 -9.00 -11.02
CA SER A 45 4.18 -8.23 -11.13
C SER A 45 4.03 -7.27 -9.95
N TRP A 46 4.39 -7.75 -8.76
CA TRP A 46 4.37 -6.96 -7.54
C TRP A 46 5.37 -5.79 -7.58
N ASP A 47 6.61 -6.03 -8.02
CA ASP A 47 7.63 -4.98 -8.16
C ASP A 47 7.22 -3.94 -9.20
N ARG A 48 6.70 -4.36 -10.37
CA ARG A 48 6.20 -3.43 -11.40
C ARG A 48 5.04 -2.59 -10.89
N MET A 49 4.14 -3.17 -10.11
CA MET A 49 3.00 -2.47 -9.53
C MET A 49 3.46 -1.36 -8.57
N ASN A 50 4.41 -1.66 -7.68
CA ASN A 50 5.01 -0.67 -6.78
C ASN A 50 5.71 0.46 -7.55
N GLU A 51 6.47 0.11 -8.58
CA GLU A 51 7.18 1.06 -9.44
C GLU A 51 6.20 1.98 -10.18
N LYS A 52 5.17 1.41 -10.81
CA LYS A 52 4.14 2.20 -11.53
C LYS A 52 3.38 3.14 -10.61
N ALA A 53 2.97 2.68 -9.44
CA ALA A 53 2.32 3.54 -8.45
C ALA A 53 3.19 4.76 -8.12
N ARG A 54 4.50 4.54 -7.89
CA ARG A 54 5.45 5.62 -7.60
C ARG A 54 5.64 6.56 -8.79
N GLN A 55 5.73 6.04 -10.01
CA GLN A 55 5.85 6.84 -11.22
C GLN A 55 4.63 7.75 -11.41
N HIS A 56 3.42 7.22 -11.25
CA HIS A 56 2.19 8.00 -11.36
C HIS A 56 2.08 9.09 -10.28
N LEU A 57 2.44 8.77 -9.04
CA LEU A 57 2.51 9.77 -7.96
C LEU A 57 3.52 10.86 -8.31
N ARG A 58 4.74 10.48 -8.73
CA ARG A 58 5.79 11.42 -9.09
C ARG A 58 5.33 12.38 -10.19
N SER A 59 4.77 11.85 -11.27
CA SER A 59 4.24 12.67 -12.37
C SER A 59 3.13 13.63 -11.90
N TYR A 60 2.27 13.20 -10.98
CA TYR A 60 1.27 14.08 -10.38
C TYR A 60 1.91 15.22 -9.57
N PHE A 61 2.92 14.93 -8.75
CA PHE A 61 3.60 15.95 -7.94
C PHE A 61 4.54 16.87 -8.72
N ASP A 62 5.03 16.44 -9.89
CA ASP A 62 5.73 17.33 -10.81
C ASP A 62 4.81 18.50 -11.26
N THR A 63 3.49 18.28 -11.28
CA THR A 63 2.48 19.31 -11.57
C THR A 63 1.89 20.00 -10.35
N HIS A 64 1.91 19.37 -9.17
CA HIS A 64 1.36 19.89 -7.91
C HIS A 64 2.38 19.80 -6.76
N PRO A 65 3.52 20.50 -6.85
CA PRO A 65 4.63 20.33 -5.90
C PRO A 65 4.29 20.78 -4.47
N ASP A 66 3.33 21.69 -4.30
CA ASP A 66 2.83 22.17 -3.02
C ASP A 66 2.14 21.07 -2.20
N LEU A 67 1.54 20.08 -2.87
CA LEU A 67 0.85 18.97 -2.22
C LEU A 67 1.81 17.85 -1.78
N LEU A 68 3.09 17.90 -2.16
CA LEU A 68 4.06 16.84 -1.87
C LEU A 68 4.22 16.58 -0.38
N LEU A 69 4.13 17.62 0.47
CA LEU A 69 4.25 17.50 1.91
C LEU A 69 3.13 16.66 2.55
N GLN A 70 1.99 16.52 1.86
CA GLN A 70 0.84 15.74 2.30
C GLN A 70 0.95 14.25 1.95
N LEU A 71 1.87 13.87 1.04
CA LEU A 71 2.13 12.48 0.71
C LEU A 71 3.13 11.84 1.68
N ARG A 72 2.87 10.59 2.05
CA ARG A 72 3.89 9.69 2.60
C ARG A 72 3.94 8.43 1.74
N ASP A 73 5.00 8.33 0.94
CA ASP A 73 5.33 7.12 0.21
C ASP A 73 6.05 6.14 1.15
N LEU A 74 5.40 5.00 1.39
CA LEU A 74 5.91 3.91 2.23
C LEU A 74 6.06 2.61 1.43
N VAL A 75 6.03 2.71 0.10
CA VAL A 75 6.24 1.60 -0.83
C VAL A 75 7.76 1.28 -0.89
N PRO A 76 8.16 0.01 -1.10
CA PRO A 76 9.56 -0.35 -1.35
C PRO A 76 10.18 0.55 -2.42
N THR A 77 11.39 1.04 -2.19
CA THR A 77 12.02 2.05 -3.06
C THR A 77 12.47 1.47 -4.40
N GLU A 78 12.88 0.19 -4.41
CA GLU A 78 13.42 -0.48 -5.59
C GLU A 78 12.92 -1.94 -5.65
N PRO A 79 12.83 -2.53 -6.86
CA PRO A 79 12.53 -3.95 -7.03
C PRO A 79 13.44 -4.84 -6.17
N GLY A 80 12.84 -5.75 -5.41
CA GLY A 80 13.58 -6.65 -4.52
C GLY A 80 14.16 -6.02 -3.25
N VAL A 81 14.08 -4.69 -3.05
CA VAL A 81 14.60 -4.01 -1.85
C VAL A 81 13.48 -3.83 -0.81
N THR A 82 13.23 -4.89 -0.04
CA THR A 82 12.28 -4.86 1.09
C THR A 82 13.00 -4.77 2.43
N LYS A 83 12.64 -3.81 3.27
CA LYS A 83 13.17 -3.70 4.64
C LYS A 83 12.44 -4.68 5.57
N SER A 84 13.14 -5.23 6.57
CA SER A 84 12.55 -6.13 7.59
C SER A 84 11.42 -5.46 8.41
N GLY A 85 11.41 -4.13 8.49
CA GLY A 85 10.37 -3.35 9.17
C GLY A 85 9.08 -3.14 8.37
N MET A 86 9.03 -3.53 7.08
CA MET A 86 7.84 -3.32 6.24
C MET A 86 6.80 -4.41 6.49
N ALA A 87 5.52 -4.02 6.60
CA ALA A 87 4.42 -4.95 6.85
C ALA A 87 4.31 -6.04 5.76
N CYS A 88 4.64 -5.71 4.51
CA CYS A 88 4.62 -6.66 3.40
C CYS A 88 5.58 -7.84 3.53
N SER A 89 6.62 -7.70 4.35
CA SER A 89 7.64 -8.72 4.56
C SER A 89 7.23 -9.74 5.62
N ARG A 90 6.11 -9.51 6.33
CA ARG A 90 5.81 -10.19 7.60
C ARG A 90 4.86 -11.36 7.50
N ILE A 91 3.93 -11.34 6.55
CA ILE A 91 3.00 -12.45 6.29
C ILE A 91 3.49 -13.41 5.21
N GLY A 92 4.74 -13.28 4.79
CA GLY A 92 5.32 -14.07 3.72
C GLY A 92 4.74 -13.70 2.35
N VAL A 93 4.73 -14.69 1.46
CA VAL A 93 4.27 -14.56 0.08
C VAL A 93 2.82 -15.04 -0.02
N VAL A 94 1.92 -14.20 -0.53
CA VAL A 94 0.54 -14.57 -0.85
C VAL A 94 0.52 -15.30 -2.18
N GLU A 95 0.17 -16.59 -2.13
CA GLU A 95 0.15 -17.47 -3.31
C GLU A 95 -1.06 -17.23 -4.22
N ASP A 96 -2.25 -17.07 -3.65
CA ASP A 96 -3.47 -16.81 -4.40
C ASP A 96 -4.11 -15.49 -3.95
N PRO A 97 -4.07 -14.43 -4.78
CA PRO A 97 -4.66 -13.15 -4.45
C PRO A 97 -6.20 -13.18 -4.43
N ARG A 98 -6.83 -14.22 -4.96
CA ARG A 98 -8.30 -14.39 -4.97
C ARG A 98 -8.78 -15.12 -3.71
N ARG A 99 -7.87 -15.73 -2.95
CA ARG A 99 -8.21 -16.45 -1.73
C ARG A 99 -8.22 -15.50 -0.54
N TRP A 100 -9.29 -15.57 0.24
CA TRP A 100 -9.37 -14.88 1.53
C TRP A 100 -8.24 -15.35 2.45
N TRP A 101 -7.60 -14.41 3.13
CA TRP A 101 -6.57 -14.74 4.10
C TRP A 101 -7.17 -15.29 5.38
N GLN A 102 -6.38 -16.12 6.06
CA GLN A 102 -6.73 -16.58 7.39
C GLN A 102 -6.68 -15.41 8.38
N TRP A 103 -7.54 -15.44 9.40
CA TRP A 103 -7.59 -14.42 10.45
C TRP A 103 -6.22 -14.14 11.08
N ALA A 104 -5.42 -15.19 11.29
CA ALA A 104 -4.06 -15.05 11.83
C ALA A 104 -3.16 -14.19 10.91
N GLN A 105 -3.19 -14.43 9.60
CA GLN A 105 -2.41 -13.68 8.61
C GLN A 105 -2.86 -12.22 8.56
N VAL A 106 -4.17 -11.98 8.50
CA VAL A 106 -4.75 -10.62 8.48
C VAL A 106 -4.33 -9.85 9.72
N THR A 107 -4.50 -10.45 10.90
CA THR A 107 -4.19 -9.82 12.19
C THR A 107 -2.70 -9.51 12.31
N GLU A 108 -1.83 -10.44 11.89
CA GLU A 108 -0.39 -10.25 11.92
C GLU A 108 0.03 -9.08 11.01
N PHE A 109 -0.47 -9.06 9.77
CA PHE A 109 -0.19 -7.99 8.82
C PHE A 109 -0.63 -6.62 9.35
N TYR A 110 -1.86 -6.51 9.86
CA TYR A 110 -2.36 -5.25 10.42
C TYR A 110 -1.57 -4.80 11.65
N ARG A 111 -1.12 -5.73 12.50
CA ARG A 111 -0.27 -5.38 13.65
C ARG A 111 1.04 -4.75 13.19
N TYR A 112 1.69 -5.31 12.18
CA TYR A 112 2.93 -4.73 11.63
C TYR A 112 2.69 -3.43 10.88
N LEU A 113 1.60 -3.34 10.11
CA LEU A 113 1.22 -2.11 9.44
C LEU A 113 1.01 -0.98 10.46
N ARG A 114 0.33 -1.27 11.57
CA ARG A 114 0.18 -0.33 12.68
C ARG A 114 1.51 0.07 13.30
N SER A 115 2.42 -0.87 13.49
CA SER A 115 3.78 -0.55 13.96
C SER A 115 4.52 0.38 12.98
N GLN A 116 4.44 0.09 11.68
CA GLN A 116 5.05 0.88 10.60
C GLN A 116 4.48 2.31 10.54
N LEU A 117 3.19 2.47 10.86
CA LEU A 117 2.48 3.74 10.77
C LEU A 117 2.38 4.51 12.11
N SER A 118 2.87 3.93 13.20
CA SER A 118 2.68 4.44 14.56
C SER A 118 3.19 5.87 14.79
N SER A 119 4.23 6.30 14.07
CA SER A 119 4.78 7.66 14.13
C SER A 119 4.00 8.68 13.30
N LEU A 120 3.08 8.21 12.44
CA LEU A 120 2.35 9.03 11.46
C LEU A 120 0.87 9.15 11.81
N VAL A 121 0.24 8.06 12.27
CA VAL A 121 -1.19 8.01 12.56
C VAL A 121 -1.48 7.05 13.71
N THR A 122 -2.50 7.38 14.51
CA THR A 122 -3.08 6.45 15.49
C THR A 122 -4.11 5.57 14.78
N GLN A 123 -3.90 4.26 14.80
CA GLN A 123 -4.83 3.28 14.23
C GLN A 123 -5.55 2.51 15.34
N GLU A 124 -6.81 2.18 15.09
CA GLU A 124 -7.58 1.32 15.99
C GLU A 124 -6.99 -0.10 16.07
N GLU A 125 -7.32 -0.82 17.14
CA GLU A 125 -6.91 -2.20 17.29
C GLU A 125 -7.89 -3.14 16.56
N VAL A 126 -7.34 -4.04 15.74
CA VAL A 126 -8.15 -5.08 15.07
C VAL A 126 -8.62 -6.07 16.13
N ARG A 127 -9.89 -5.99 16.50
CA ARG A 127 -10.51 -6.96 17.40
C ARG A 127 -10.77 -8.25 16.64
N VAL A 128 -10.15 -9.35 17.08
CA VAL A 128 -10.49 -10.68 16.57
C VAL A 128 -11.94 -10.95 16.95
N PRO A 129 -12.83 -11.31 16.01
CA PRO A 129 -14.18 -11.72 16.35
C PRO A 129 -14.09 -12.87 17.34
N LYS A 130 -14.78 -12.75 18.48
CA LYS A 130 -14.99 -13.91 19.35
C LYS A 130 -15.71 -14.95 18.50
N SER A 131 -15.08 -16.12 18.35
CA SER A 131 -15.58 -17.25 17.57
C SER A 131 -17.07 -17.47 17.81
N VAL A 132 -17.84 -17.57 16.72
CA VAL A 132 -19.21 -18.12 16.72
C VAL A 132 -19.10 -19.64 16.74
#